data_AF-A0A2T7KY07-F1
#
_entry.id   AF-A0A2T7KY07-F1
#
_cell.length_a   1.000
_cell.length_b   1.000
_cell.length_c   1.000
_cell.angle_alpha   90.00
_cell.angle_beta   90.00
_cell.angle_gamma   90.00
#
_symmetry.space_group_name_H-M   'P 1'
#
loop_
_entity.id
_entity.type
_entity.pdbx_description
1 polymer ?
#
loop_
_entity_poly.entity_id
_entity_poly.type
_entity_poly.pdbx_seq_one_letter_code
_entity_poly.pdbx_strand_id
1 'polypeptide(L)'
;MPLTSLLLGAALFLAGLTLATDYRGAAGTLANAFLDPSQGDRAILRHYARRGIDHPELHFFNEAPRHPRFVRIGGGFASAVGLVFLTGGVLALVRG
;
A
#
# COMPACT_ATOMS: atom_id res chain seq x y z
N MET A 1 19.76 17.07 16.73
CA MET A 1 18.95 15.86 16.42
C MET A 1 18.35 15.84 14.99
N PRO A 2 19.09 16.17 13.92
CA PRO A 2 18.52 16.15 12.55
C PRO A 2 18.58 14.78 11.86
N LEU A 3 19.51 13.91 12.30
CA LEU A 3 19.83 12.64 11.64
C LEU A 3 18.69 11.62 11.72
N THR A 4 18.04 11.53 12.88
CA THR A 4 16.83 10.70 13.08
C THR A 4 15.68 11.16 12.21
N SER A 5 15.46 12.47 12.08
CA SER A 5 14.42 13.05 11.21
C SER A 5 14.67 12.76 9.73
N LEU A 6 15.93 12.84 9.30
CA LEU A 6 16.35 12.51 7.93
C LEU A 6 16.19 11.02 7.62
N LEU A 7 16.61 10.14 8.53
CA LEU A 7 16.45 8.69 8.37
C LEU A 7 14.97 8.29 8.31
N LEU A 8 14.15 8.87 9.17
CA LEU A 8 12.72 8.59 9.22
C LEU A 8 12.00 9.12 7.97
N GLY A 9 12.38 10.33 7.50
CA GLY A 9 11.90 10.88 6.23
C GLY A 9 12.31 10.07 5.01
N ALA A 10 13.56 9.59 4.96
CA ALA A 10 14.04 8.73 3.88
C ALA A 10 13.34 7.37 3.87
N ALA A 11 13.14 6.75 5.04
CA ALA A 11 12.40 5.49 5.16
C ALA A 11 10.95 5.64 4.68
N LEU A 12 10.24 6.69 5.11
CA LEU A 12 8.88 7.01 4.66
C LEU A 12 8.82 7.31 3.16
N PHE A 13 9.78 8.06 2.64
CA PHE A 13 9.85 8.41 1.22
C PHE A 13 10.03 7.17 0.35
N LEU A 14 11.01 6.33 0.70
CA LEU A 14 11.30 5.08 -0.01
C LEU A 14 10.15 4.09 0.10
N ALA A 15 9.58 3.90 1.30
CA ALA A 15 8.44 3.01 1.51
C ALA A 15 7.18 3.48 0.77
N GLY A 16 6.91 4.79 0.75
CA GLY A 16 5.81 5.35 -0.02
C GLY A 16 6.03 5.22 -1.53
N LEU A 17 7.25 5.49 -1.98
CA LEU A 17 7.62 5.39 -3.40
C LEU A 17 7.53 3.95 -3.89
N THR A 18 8.02 2.96 -3.13
CA THR A 18 7.88 1.54 -3.46
C THR A 18 6.43 1.09 -3.48
N LEU A 19 5.59 1.56 -2.55
CA LEU A 19 4.14 1.31 -2.59
C LEU A 19 3.46 1.93 -3.83
N ALA A 20 3.95 3.08 -4.30
CA ALA A 20 3.40 3.77 -5.47
C ALA A 20 3.85 3.15 -6.81
N THR A 21 5.08 2.62 -6.87
CA THR A 21 5.67 2.03 -8.08
C THR A 21 5.36 0.54 -8.20
N ASP A 22 5.54 -0.23 -7.13
CA ASP A 22 5.21 -1.66 -7.05
C ASP A 22 3.90 -1.90 -6.25
N TYR A 23 2.90 -1.11 -6.58
CA TYR A 23 1.58 -1.17 -5.95
C TYR A 23 0.89 -2.52 -6.14
N ARG A 24 1.25 -3.31 -7.17
CA ARG A 24 0.69 -4.66 -7.39
C ARG A 24 1.32 -5.69 -6.45
N GLY A 25 2.65 -5.67 -6.29
CA GLY A 25 3.35 -6.53 -5.33
C GLY A 25 2.99 -6.17 -3.89
N ALA A 26 3.02 -4.88 -3.55
CA ALA A 26 2.69 -4.39 -2.22
C ALA A 26 1.22 -4.61 -1.83
N ALA A 27 0.27 -4.37 -2.74
CA ALA A 27 -1.13 -4.70 -2.49
C ALA A 27 -1.34 -6.21 -2.37
N GLY A 28 -0.56 -7.03 -3.08
CA GLY A 28 -0.55 -8.48 -2.92
C GLY A 28 -0.12 -8.90 -1.52
N THR A 29 1.01 -8.37 -1.03
CA THR A 29 1.55 -8.68 0.31
C THR A 29 0.68 -8.12 1.43
N LEU A 30 0.18 -6.88 1.28
CA LEU A 30 -0.74 -6.28 2.25
C LEU A 30 -2.08 -7.01 2.28
N ALA A 31 -2.62 -7.40 1.12
CA ALA A 31 -3.81 -8.23 1.09
C ALA A 31 -3.53 -9.57 1.77
N ASN A 32 -2.39 -10.23 1.50
CA ASN A 32 -2.08 -11.50 2.14
C ASN A 32 -1.86 -11.40 3.67
N ALA A 33 -1.37 -10.25 4.15
CA ALA A 33 -1.08 -10.03 5.56
C ALA A 33 -2.28 -9.51 6.37
N PHE A 34 -3.14 -8.68 5.77
CA PHE A 34 -4.32 -8.10 6.43
C PHE A 34 -5.62 -8.85 6.13
N LEU A 35 -5.74 -9.45 4.96
CA LEU A 35 -6.85 -10.32 4.56
C LEU A 35 -6.31 -11.75 4.57
N ASP A 36 -6.34 -12.35 5.76
CA ASP A 36 -5.95 -13.74 5.99
C ASP A 36 -6.52 -14.63 4.86
N PRO A 37 -5.66 -15.26 4.01
CA PRO A 37 -6.11 -16.05 2.87
C PRO A 37 -6.88 -17.32 3.29
N SER A 38 -7.02 -17.58 4.59
CA SER A 38 -7.87 -18.63 5.15
C SER A 38 -9.38 -18.38 4.97
N GLN A 39 -9.81 -17.14 4.71
CA GLN A 39 -11.24 -16.80 4.66
C GLN A 39 -11.94 -16.97 3.31
N GLY A 40 -11.23 -17.20 2.21
CA GLY A 40 -11.91 -17.34 0.92
C GLY A 40 -10.94 -17.72 -0.17
N ASP A 41 -10.81 -19.01 -0.39
CA ASP A 41 -10.01 -19.57 -1.46
C ASP A 41 -10.42 -18.92 -2.78
N ARG A 42 -9.60 -17.98 -3.28
CA ARG A 42 -9.90 -17.15 -4.46
C ARG A 42 -10.22 -18.00 -5.68
N ALA A 43 -9.71 -19.24 -5.73
CA ALA A 43 -10.03 -20.20 -6.76
C ALA A 43 -11.51 -20.62 -6.72
N ILE A 44 -12.05 -20.82 -5.51
CA ILE A 44 -13.45 -21.16 -5.27
C ILE A 44 -14.37 -19.99 -5.62
N LEU A 45 -14.02 -18.76 -5.22
CA LEU A 45 -14.77 -17.56 -5.58
C LEU A 45 -14.78 -17.30 -7.10
N ARG A 46 -13.65 -17.52 -7.78
CA ARG A 46 -13.59 -17.49 -9.26
C ARG A 46 -14.47 -18.55 -9.91
N HIS A 47 -14.62 -19.71 -9.27
CA HIS A 47 -15.46 -20.80 -9.77
C HIS A 47 -16.95 -20.47 -9.63
N TYR A 48 -17.34 -19.89 -8.50
CA TYR A 48 -18.70 -19.40 -8.27
C TYR A 48 -19.07 -18.26 -9.22
N ALA A 49 -18.16 -17.30 -9.44
CA ALA A 49 -18.36 -16.21 -10.39
C ALA A 49 -18.57 -16.71 -11.83
N ARG A 50 -17.81 -17.73 -12.27
CA ARG A 50 -17.98 -18.32 -13.60
C ARG A 50 -19.29 -19.09 -13.76
N ARG A 51 -19.81 -19.67 -12.67
CA ARG A 51 -21.09 -20.39 -12.68
C ARG A 51 -22.30 -19.50 -12.42
N GLY A 52 -22.11 -18.20 -12.20
CA GLY A 52 -23.20 -17.27 -11.90
C GLY A 52 -23.89 -17.56 -10.57
N ILE A 53 -23.16 -18.16 -9.62
CA ILE A 53 -23.69 -18.47 -8.29
C ILE A 53 -23.40 -17.27 -7.39
N ASP A 54 -24.46 -16.65 -6.89
CA ASP A 54 -24.35 -15.55 -5.95
C ASP A 54 -23.78 -16.06 -4.62
N HIS A 55 -22.61 -15.54 -4.27
CA HIS A 55 -21.96 -15.78 -2.97
C HIS A 55 -21.81 -14.43 -2.26
N PRO A 56 -22.08 -14.32 -0.96
CA PRO A 56 -21.92 -13.05 -0.22
C PRO A 56 -20.49 -12.48 -0.34
N GLU A 57 -19.50 -13.37 -0.42
CA GLU A 57 -18.09 -13.02 -0.60
C GLU A 57 -17.72 -12.62 -2.04
N LEU A 58 -18.60 -12.90 -3.02
CA LEU A 58 -18.37 -12.53 -4.42
C LEU A 58 -18.40 -11.01 -4.61
N HIS A 59 -19.20 -10.30 -3.82
CA HIS A 59 -19.25 -8.84 -3.85
C HIS A 59 -17.91 -8.24 -3.43
N PHE A 60 -17.34 -8.73 -2.33
CA PHE A 60 -16.01 -8.36 -1.86
C PHE A 60 -14.91 -8.77 -2.84
N PHE A 61 -15.01 -9.95 -3.46
CA PHE A 61 -14.06 -10.40 -4.49
C PHE A 61 -14.08 -9.51 -5.75
N ASN A 62 -15.25 -9.03 -6.15
CA ASN A 62 -15.43 -8.18 -7.33
C ASN A 62 -15.06 -6.71 -7.06
N GLU A 63 -15.13 -6.26 -5.80
CA GLU A 63 -14.69 -4.93 -5.37
C GLU A 63 -13.23 -4.87 -4.94
N ALA A 64 -12.64 -6.00 -4.55
CA ALA A 64 -11.21 -6.14 -4.24
C ALA A 64 -10.23 -5.64 -5.34
N PRO A 65 -10.53 -5.67 -6.66
CA PRO A 65 -9.66 -5.08 -7.68
C PRO A 65 -9.49 -3.56 -7.56
N ARG A 66 -10.30 -2.87 -6.74
CA ARG A 66 -10.11 -1.45 -6.42
C ARG A 66 -9.00 -1.20 -5.38
N HIS A 67 -8.64 -2.19 -4.55
CA HIS A 67 -7.56 -2.05 -3.55
C HIS A 67 -6.18 -1.63 -4.10
N PRO A 68 -5.66 -2.12 -5.25
CA PRO A 68 -4.35 -1.72 -5.73
C PRO A 68 -4.24 -0.22 -6.07
N ARG A 69 -5.35 0.45 -6.44
CA ARG A 69 -5.35 1.92 -6.64
C ARG A 69 -5.24 2.68 -5.33
N PHE A 70 -5.92 2.22 -4.28
CA PHE A 70 -5.81 2.85 -2.96
C PHE A 70 -4.40 2.71 -2.38
N VAL A 71 -3.77 1.55 -2.55
CA VAL A 71 -2.38 1.33 -2.13
C VAL A 71 -1.43 2.28 -2.88
N ARG A 72 -1.63 2.46 -4.19
CA ARG A 72 -0.84 3.40 -5.00
C ARG A 72 -1.00 4.85 -4.55
N ILE A 73 -2.24 5.29 -4.30
CA ILE A 73 -2.55 6.66 -3.85
C ILE A 73 -1.98 6.91 -2.44
N GLY A 74 -2.13 5.93 -1.54
CA GLY A 74 -1.55 5.98 -0.20
C GLY A 74 -0.03 6.01 -0.22
N GLY A 75 0.60 5.23 -1.10
CA GLY A 75 2.05 5.26 -1.34
C GLY A 75 2.54 6.64 -1.80
N GLY A 76 1.84 7.25 -2.76
CA GLY A 76 2.14 8.60 -3.23
C GLY A 76 2.06 9.65 -2.11
N PHE A 77 1.05 9.56 -1.24
CA PHE A 77 0.92 10.42 -0.07
C PHE A 77 2.07 10.23 0.93
N ALA A 78 2.38 8.98 1.28
CA ALA A 78 3.48 8.65 2.19
C ALA A 78 4.84 9.16 1.63
N SER A 79 5.04 9.04 0.32
CA SER A 79 6.21 9.57 -0.37
C SER A 79 6.28 11.09 -0.25
N ALA A 80 5.20 11.81 -0.55
CA ALA A 80 5.18 13.27 -0.42
C ALA A 80 5.47 13.75 1.01
N VAL A 81 4.91 13.09 2.02
CA VAL A 81 5.19 13.39 3.44
C VAL A 81 6.65 13.14 3.80
N GLY A 82 7.22 12.01 3.36
CA GLY A 82 8.64 11.70 3.57
C GLY A 82 9.57 12.75 2.93
N LEU A 83 9.20 13.25 1.75
CA LEU A 83 9.95 14.31 1.05
C LEU A 83 9.95 15.64 1.82
N VAL A 84 8.82 16.02 2.43
CA VAL A 84 8.73 17.23 3.27
C VAL A 84 9.64 17.12 4.49
N PHE A 85 9.63 15.96 5.15
CA PHE A 85 10.51 15.69 6.30
C PHE A 85 11.99 15.72 5.92
N LEU A 86 12.36 15.14 4.76
CA LEU A 86 13.71 15.22 4.21
C LEU A 86 14.11 16.68 3.96
N THR A 87 13.26 17.45 3.28
CA THR A 87 13.54 18.84 2.91
C THR A 87 13.72 19.72 4.16
N GLY A 88 12.83 19.58 5.14
CA GLY A 88 12.93 20.30 6.42
C GLY A 88 14.15 19.88 7.24
N GLY A 89 14.45 18.57 7.28
CA GLY A 89 15.63 18.03 7.96
C GLY A 89 16.95 18.53 7.37
N VAL A 90 17.06 18.58 6.04
CA VAL A 90 18.24 19.15 5.35
C VAL A 90 18.37 20.65 5.64
N LEU A 91 17.28 21.41 5.56
CA LEU A 91 17.29 22.84 5.89
C LEU A 91 17.73 23.11 7.33
N ALA A 92 17.26 22.31 8.29
CA ALA A 92 17.67 22.42 9.69
C ALA A 92 19.14 22.02 9.91
N LEU A 93 19.66 21.06 9.13
CA LEU A 93 21.07 20.66 9.18
C LEU A 93 22.00 21.72 8.58
N VAL A 94 21.56 22.44 7.54
CA VAL A 94 22.36 23.48 6.88
C VAL A 94 22.33 24.81 7.65
N ARG A 95 21.24 25.09 8.38
CA ARG A 95 21.10 26.31 9.19
C ARG A 95 21.62 26.20 10.62
N GLY A 96 21.83 24.99 11.13
CA GLY A 96 22.37 24.72 12.46
C GLY A 96 23.87 24.46 12.41
#